data_AF-A0A9D5BM39-F1
#
_entry.id   AF-A0A9D5BM39-F1
#
_cell.length_a   1.000
_cell.length_b   1.000
_cell.length_c   1.000
_cell.angle_alpha   90.00
_cell.angle_beta   90.00
_cell.angle_gamma   90.00
#
_symmetry.space_group_name_H-M   'P 1'
#
loop_
_entity.id
_entity.type
_entity.pdbx_description
1 polymer ?
#
loop_
_entity_poly.entity_id
_entity_poly.type
_entity_poly.pdbx_seq_one_letter_code
_entity_poly.pdbx_strand_id
1 'polypeptide(L)'
;MANQTSKASCFFVVLILVFAVQFIEIDGECTKLVGNCETSNCNAICNTYAKGVRVLNASCSALHLCTCTFDRPPPGGPTPPCDLVLGVCTNSCNYECCDKKCKASFPKTGSGTCIIAFERDLCMCSYNR
;
A
#
# COMPACT_ATOMS: atom_id res chain seq x y z
N MET A 1 38.00 -34.93 27.44
CA MET A 1 38.21 -33.60 26.84
C MET A 1 37.87 -33.75 25.37
N ALA A 2 36.92 -33.07 24.73
CA ALA A 2 36.13 -31.90 25.07
C ALA A 2 34.71 -32.02 24.46
N ASN A 3 33.69 -31.67 25.24
CA ASN A 3 32.33 -31.43 24.73
C ASN A 3 32.30 -30.02 24.14
N GLN A 4 32.29 -29.90 22.81
CA GLN A 4 32.06 -28.62 22.14
C GLN A 4 30.65 -28.64 21.53
N THR A 5 29.65 -28.56 22.39
CA THR A 5 28.26 -28.35 22.00
C THR A 5 28.17 -26.94 21.42
N SER A 6 28.22 -26.87 20.09
CA SER A 6 28.20 -25.62 19.33
C SER A 6 26.90 -24.85 19.63
N LYS A 7 27.03 -23.74 20.35
CA LYS A 7 25.95 -22.81 20.72
C LYS A 7 25.29 -22.10 19.52
N ALA A 8 25.69 -22.43 18.29
CA ALA A 8 25.24 -21.78 17.07
C ALA A 8 23.80 -22.16 16.66
N SER A 9 23.32 -23.36 17.04
CA SER A 9 22.00 -23.83 16.61
C SER A 9 20.82 -23.11 17.30
N CYS A 10 21.03 -22.46 18.44
CA CYS A 10 19.96 -21.70 19.11
C CYS A 10 19.74 -20.31 18.51
N PHE A 11 20.70 -19.75 17.78
CA PHE A 11 20.59 -18.39 17.23
C PHE A 11 19.69 -18.35 15.98
N PHE A 12 19.73 -19.40 15.16
CA PHE A 12 18.93 -19.47 13.94
C PHE A 12 17.43 -19.62 14.20
N VAL A 13 17.03 -20.28 15.29
CA VAL A 13 15.60 -20.43 15.64
C VAL A 13 14.99 -19.10 16.08
N VAL A 14 15.75 -18.25 16.79
CA VAL A 14 15.28 -16.94 17.24
C VAL A 14 15.11 -15.98 16.05
N LEU A 15 16.01 -15.99 15.07
CA LEU A 15 15.92 -15.11 13.90
C LEU A 15 14.68 -15.40 13.03
N ILE A 16 14.29 -16.67 12.88
CA ILE A 16 13.09 -17.03 12.09
C ILE A 16 11.81 -16.52 12.77
N LEU A 17 11.77 -16.50 14.12
CA LEU A 17 10.64 -15.96 14.88
C LEU A 17 10.51 -14.44 14.74
N VAL A 18 11.61 -13.68 14.65
CA VAL A 18 11.55 -12.21 14.52
C VAL A 18 10.99 -11.78 13.16
N PHE A 19 11.25 -12.53 12.07
CA PHE A 19 10.69 -12.22 10.75
C PHE A 19 9.20 -12.52 10.61
N ALA A 20 8.65 -13.43 11.42
CA ALA A 20 7.21 -13.74 11.40
C ALA A 20 6.34 -12.69 12.12
N VAL A 21 6.93 -11.80 12.93
CA VAL A 21 6.19 -10.90 13.83
C VAL A 21 5.85 -9.54 13.21
N GLN A 22 6.38 -9.19 12.03
CA GLN A 22 6.08 -7.87 11.42
C GLN A 22 4.93 -7.87 10.40
N PHE A 23 4.32 -9.00 10.07
CA PHE A 23 3.02 -9.02 9.39
C PHE A 23 1.92 -9.22 10.42
N ILE A 24 1.82 -8.29 11.39
CA ILE A 24 0.50 -7.98 11.92
C ILE A 24 -0.22 -7.37 10.73
N GLU A 25 -1.02 -8.17 10.04
CA GLU A 25 -2.03 -7.67 9.13
C GLU A 25 -2.90 -6.75 10.00
N ILE A 26 -2.60 -5.45 9.97
CA ILE A 26 -3.45 -4.45 10.59
C ILE A 26 -4.72 -4.48 9.75
N ASP A 27 -5.67 -5.28 10.23
CA ASP A 27 -7.02 -5.35 9.73
C ASP A 27 -7.53 -3.90 9.65
N GLY A 28 -7.74 -3.41 8.43
CA GLY A 28 -8.28 -2.07 8.21
C GLY A 28 -7.44 -1.08 7.40
N GLU A 29 -6.15 -1.33 7.12
CA GLU A 29 -5.38 -0.33 6.35
C GLU A 29 -5.86 -0.22 4.88
N CYS A 30 -6.54 0.89 4.60
CA CYS A 30 -7.07 1.28 3.31
C CYS A 30 -6.28 2.48 2.79
N THR A 31 -5.67 2.34 1.62
CA THR A 31 -5.02 3.46 0.94
C THR A 31 -5.94 4.06 -0.11
N LYS A 32 -5.84 5.36 -0.36
CA LYS A 32 -6.58 6.03 -1.44
C LYS A 32 -5.77 7.18 -1.99
N LEU A 33 -5.76 7.30 -3.31
CA LEU A 33 -5.29 8.49 -4.00
C LEU A 33 -6.42 9.54 -4.01
N VAL A 34 -6.19 10.71 -3.41
CA VAL A 34 -7.26 11.72 -3.19
C VAL A 34 -7.03 13.04 -3.92
N GLY A 35 -5.89 13.21 -4.60
CA GLY A 35 -5.64 14.42 -5.41
C GLY A 35 -4.17 14.76 -5.61
N ASN A 36 -3.92 16.05 -5.91
CA ASN A 36 -2.61 16.66 -6.10
C ASN A 36 -2.18 17.42 -4.83
N CYS A 37 -0.91 17.29 -4.42
CA CYS A 37 -0.30 18.01 -3.31
C CYS A 37 0.71 19.10 -3.71
N GLU A 38 0.77 19.49 -4.97
CA GLU A 38 1.59 20.59 -5.48
C GLU A 38 1.14 21.96 -4.93
N THR A 39 -0.18 22.17 -4.87
CA THR A 39 -0.78 23.44 -4.44
C THR A 39 -1.47 23.37 -3.09
N SER A 40 -1.57 22.17 -2.50
CA SER A 40 -2.38 21.92 -1.30
C SER A 40 -1.72 20.90 -0.37
N ASN A 41 -1.86 21.10 0.93
CA ASN A 41 -1.29 20.19 1.92
C ASN A 41 -2.04 18.84 1.92
N CYS A 42 -1.32 17.75 1.62
CA CYS A 42 -1.90 16.41 1.55
C CYS A 42 -2.60 15.99 2.85
N ASN A 43 -2.09 16.38 4.03
CA ASN A 43 -2.77 16.12 5.31
C ASN A 43 -4.15 16.80 5.36
N ALA A 44 -4.26 18.04 4.87
CA ALA A 44 -5.53 18.76 4.87
C ALA A 44 -6.53 18.10 3.90
N ILE A 45 -6.06 17.66 2.73
CA ILE A 45 -6.88 16.93 1.75
C ILE A 45 -7.37 15.61 2.37
N CYS A 46 -6.49 14.82 2.97
CA CYS A 46 -6.84 13.53 3.58
C CYS A 46 -7.86 13.68 4.71
N ASN A 47 -7.68 14.67 5.59
CA ASN A 47 -8.62 14.94 6.68
C ASN A 47 -10.00 15.41 6.16
N THR A 48 -10.02 16.13 5.03
CA THR A 48 -11.27 16.57 4.40
C THR A 48 -11.98 15.42 3.70
N TYR A 49 -11.24 14.54 3.03
CA TYR A 49 -11.76 13.38 2.32
C TYR A 49 -12.29 12.31 3.30
N ALA A 50 -11.56 12.05 4.38
CA ALA A 50 -11.84 10.98 5.32
C ALA A 50 -12.82 11.34 6.45
N LYS A 51 -13.77 12.26 6.22
CA LYS A 51 -14.74 12.65 7.26
C LYS A 51 -15.41 11.40 7.86
N GLY A 52 -15.20 11.18 9.17
CA GLY A 52 -15.75 10.02 9.89
C GLY A 52 -14.83 8.79 9.95
N VAL A 53 -13.60 8.88 9.45
CA VAL A 53 -12.56 7.85 9.53
C VAL A 53 -11.25 8.45 9.97
N ARG A 54 -10.44 7.66 10.69
CA ARG A 54 -9.13 8.12 11.16
C ARG A 54 -8.12 8.01 10.03
N VAL A 55 -7.46 9.13 9.74
CA VAL A 55 -6.29 9.16 8.85
C VAL A 55 -5.08 8.64 9.63
N LEU A 56 -4.53 7.52 9.17
CA LEU A 56 -3.31 6.92 9.73
C LEU A 56 -2.06 7.59 9.17
N ASN A 57 -2.10 7.92 7.87
CA ASN A 57 -0.99 8.56 7.19
C ASN A 57 -1.48 9.40 6.00
N ALA A 58 -0.71 10.43 5.63
CA ALA A 58 -0.86 11.11 4.36
C ALA A 58 0.54 11.32 3.77
N SER A 59 0.71 10.95 2.51
CA SER A 59 1.98 11.10 1.82
C SER A 59 1.79 11.79 0.47
N CYS A 60 2.73 12.66 0.14
CA CYS A 60 2.82 13.31 -1.16
C CYS A 60 3.96 12.62 -1.92
N SER A 61 3.66 12.03 -3.07
CA SER A 61 4.69 11.40 -3.91
C SER A 61 5.54 12.45 -4.64
N ALA A 62 6.67 12.02 -5.21
CA ALA A 62 7.49 12.86 -6.08
C ALA A 62 6.75 13.36 -7.34
N LEU A 63 5.63 12.72 -7.70
CA LEU A 63 4.73 13.14 -8.78
C LEU A 63 3.59 14.02 -8.27
N HIS A 64 3.72 14.59 -7.07
CA HIS A 64 2.70 15.37 -6.39
C HIS A 64 1.36 14.64 -6.21
N LEU A 65 1.36 13.31 -6.18
CA LEU A 65 0.17 12.52 -5.88
C LEU A 65 -0.02 12.41 -4.38
N CYS A 66 -1.18 12.86 -3.89
CA CYS A 66 -1.56 12.77 -2.49
C CYS A 66 -2.24 11.42 -2.20
N THR A 67 -1.56 10.57 -1.46
CA THR A 67 -2.05 9.26 -1.01
C THR A 67 -2.35 9.31 0.48
N CYS A 68 -3.57 8.95 0.84
CA CYS A 68 -4.00 8.82 2.23
C CYS A 68 -4.07 7.35 2.63
N THR A 69 -3.73 7.07 3.88
CA THR A 69 -3.94 5.78 4.52
C THR A 69 -4.94 5.96 5.65
N PHE A 70 -5.93 5.08 5.72
CA PHE A 70 -7.02 5.09 6.68
C PHE A 70 -7.06 3.76 7.42
N ASP A 71 -7.61 3.75 8.64
CA ASP A 71 -7.81 2.53 9.43
C ASP A 71 -9.03 1.71 9.01
N ARG A 72 -9.82 2.22 8.07
CA ARG A 72 -10.89 1.52 7.37
C ARG A 72 -11.28 2.28 6.11
N PRO A 73 -12.03 1.66 5.18
CA PRO A 73 -12.66 2.38 4.07
C PRO A 73 -13.50 3.58 4.55
N PRO A 74 -13.34 4.77 3.93
CA PRO A 74 -14.23 5.90 4.19
C PRO A 74 -15.69 5.57 3.81
N PRO A 75 -16.66 5.75 4.71
CA PRO A 75 -18.07 5.42 4.46
C PRO A 75 -18.63 6.34 3.39
N GLY A 76 -19.39 5.77 2.44
CA GLY A 76 -19.95 6.51 1.30
C GLY A 76 -18.93 6.94 0.24
N GLY A 77 -17.69 6.45 0.32
CA GLY A 77 -16.66 6.67 -0.69
C GLY A 77 -16.91 5.92 -2.01
N PRO A 78 -16.23 6.31 -3.10
CA PRO A 78 -16.31 5.61 -4.38
C PRO A 78 -15.81 4.17 -4.24
N THR A 79 -16.54 3.22 -4.83
CA THR A 79 -16.10 1.83 -4.99
C THR A 79 -15.16 1.73 -6.19
N PRO A 80 -14.01 1.04 -6.08
CA PRO A 80 -13.53 0.26 -4.93
C PRO A 80 -13.04 1.14 -3.78
N PRO A 81 -13.21 0.70 -2.51
CA PRO A 81 -13.00 1.52 -1.33
C PRO A 81 -11.54 1.97 -1.18
N CYS A 82 -10.59 1.19 -1.69
CA CYS A 82 -9.16 1.43 -1.53
C CYS A 82 -8.45 1.32 -2.88
N ASP A 83 -7.48 2.22 -3.09
CA ASP A 83 -6.59 2.22 -4.24
C ASP A 83 -5.15 2.51 -3.80
N LEU A 84 -4.20 1.81 -4.42
CA LEU A 84 -2.77 1.97 -4.20
C LEU A 84 -2.05 2.17 -5.54
N VAL A 85 -1.20 3.19 -5.63
CA VAL A 85 -0.32 3.36 -6.80
C VAL A 85 0.91 2.47 -6.62
N LEU A 86 1.07 1.48 -7.49
CA LEU A 86 2.20 0.54 -7.49
C LEU A 86 3.38 1.01 -8.36
N GLY A 87 3.30 2.23 -8.90
CA GLY A 87 4.30 2.81 -9.80
C GLY A 87 4.16 2.29 -11.23
N VAL A 88 5.29 2.11 -11.93
CA VAL A 88 5.29 1.61 -13.31
C VAL A 88 5.74 0.16 -13.37
N CYS A 89 5.17 -0.61 -14.29
CA CYS A 89 5.59 -1.98 -14.55
C CYS A 89 6.84 -2.03 -15.43
N THR A 90 6.90 -1.18 -16.46
CA THR A 90 8.04 -0.98 -17.39
C THR A 90 8.10 0.51 -17.80
N ASN A 91 8.65 0.84 -18.98
CA ASN A 91 8.66 2.22 -19.52
C ASN A 91 7.23 2.79 -19.76
N SER A 92 6.23 1.91 -19.86
CA SER A 92 4.81 2.24 -19.89
C SER A 92 4.05 1.32 -18.94
N CYS A 93 2.82 1.69 -18.58
CA CYS A 93 1.99 0.79 -17.78
C CYS A 93 1.46 -0.34 -18.67
N ASN A 94 1.98 -1.55 -18.46
CA ASN A 94 1.41 -2.77 -19.04
C ASN A 94 0.32 -3.30 -18.10
N TYR A 95 -0.92 -3.37 -18.60
CA TYR A 95 -2.09 -3.85 -17.86
C TYR A 95 -1.87 -5.24 -17.23
N GLU A 96 -1.35 -6.20 -17.98
CA GLU A 96 -1.16 -7.58 -17.50
C GLU A 96 -0.18 -7.62 -16.32
N CYS A 97 0.92 -6.87 -16.42
CA CYS A 97 1.85 -6.74 -15.31
C CYS A 97 1.23 -6.03 -14.11
N CYS A 98 0.47 -4.95 -14.36
CA CYS A 98 -0.17 -4.18 -13.31
C CYS A 98 -1.19 -5.01 -12.53
N ASP A 99 -2.07 -5.71 -13.23
CA ASP A 99 -3.06 -6.60 -12.65
C ASP A 99 -2.41 -7.78 -11.91
N LYS A 100 -1.36 -8.39 -12.49
CA LYS A 100 -0.62 -9.46 -11.82
C LYS A 100 0.05 -8.99 -10.53
N LYS A 101 0.68 -7.81 -10.53
CA LYS A 101 1.26 -7.22 -9.31
C LYS A 101 0.17 -6.90 -8.28
N CYS A 102 -0.93 -6.32 -8.72
CA CYS A 102 -2.04 -5.98 -7.84
C CYS A 102 -2.64 -7.22 -7.17
N LYS A 103 -2.87 -8.30 -7.94
CA LYS A 103 -3.33 -9.59 -7.41
C LYS A 103 -2.27 -10.28 -6.55
N ALA A 104 -0.98 -10.06 -6.78
CA ALA A 104 0.05 -10.57 -5.87
C ALA A 104 -0.01 -9.88 -4.49
N SER A 105 -0.32 -8.57 -4.46
CA SER A 105 -0.48 -7.80 -3.22
C SER A 105 -1.84 -8.00 -2.54
N PHE A 106 -2.92 -8.15 -3.32
CA PHE A 106 -4.29 -8.31 -2.85
C PHE A 106 -4.98 -9.48 -3.59
N PRO A 107 -4.68 -10.74 -3.24
CA PRO A 107 -5.07 -11.91 -4.04
C PRO A 107 -6.57 -12.13 -4.22
N LYS A 108 -7.37 -11.66 -3.28
CA LYS A 108 -8.82 -11.91 -3.26
C LYS A 108 -9.64 -10.82 -3.95
N THR A 109 -9.14 -9.60 -3.97
CA THR A 109 -9.94 -8.41 -4.28
C THR A 109 -9.21 -7.40 -5.17
N GLY A 110 -7.91 -7.57 -5.37
CA GLY A 110 -7.07 -6.68 -6.16
C GLY A 110 -7.36 -6.78 -7.65
N SER A 111 -7.54 -5.62 -8.28
CA SER A 111 -7.53 -5.46 -9.73
C SER A 111 -6.63 -4.29 -10.11
N GLY A 112 -5.66 -4.57 -10.99
CA GLY A 112 -4.74 -3.55 -11.47
C GLY A 112 -5.26 -2.88 -12.73
N THR A 113 -5.16 -1.56 -12.80
CA THR A 113 -5.49 -0.76 -13.97
C THR A 113 -4.39 0.23 -14.25
N CYS A 114 -4.21 0.57 -15.54
CA CYS A 114 -3.30 1.62 -15.93
C CYS A 114 -4.05 2.94 -16.03
N ILE A 115 -3.58 3.93 -15.28
CA ILE A 115 -4.12 5.29 -15.28
C ILE A 115 -3.06 6.24 -15.81
N ILE A 116 -3.50 7.32 -16.46
CA ILE A 116 -2.61 8.43 -16.82
C ILE A 116 -2.76 9.48 -15.74
N ALA A 117 -1.68 9.75 -15.02
CA ALA A 117 -1.62 10.83 -14.03
C ALA A 117 -0.32 11.61 -14.23
N PHE A 118 -0.40 12.94 -14.30
CA PHE A 118 0.75 13.83 -14.50
C PHE A 118 1.62 13.41 -15.71
N GLU A 119 0.97 13.13 -16.84
CA GLU A 119 1.62 12.72 -18.10
C GLU A 119 2.43 11.41 -18.00
N ARG A 120 2.18 10.60 -16.97
CA ARG A 120 2.80 9.28 -16.79
C ARG A 120 1.74 8.20 -16.68
N ASP A 121 2.03 7.07 -17.31
CA ASP A 121 1.25 5.85 -17.17
C ASP A 121 1.61 5.17 -15.84
N LEU A 122 0.69 5.14 -14.89
CA LEU A 122 0.88 4.53 -13.58
C LEU A 122 -0.03 3.31 -13.43
N CYS A 123 0.48 2.30 -12.73
CA CYS A 123 -0.30 1.17 -12.27
C CYS A 123 -1.04 1.55 -10.99
N MET A 124 -2.36 1.61 -11.07
CA MET A 124 -3.26 1.75 -9.93
C MET A 124 -3.86 0.39 -9.59
N CYS A 125 -3.68 -0.02 -8.35
CA CYS A 125 -4.25 -1.25 -7.81
C CYS A 125 -5.45 -0.91 -6.95
N SER A 126 -6.62 -1.29 -7.43
CA SER A 126 -7.88 -1.14 -6.74
C SER A 126 -8.20 -2.41 -5.96
N TYR A 127 -8.63 -2.30 -4.71
CA TYR A 127 -8.92 -3.46 -3.88
C TYR A 127 -10.02 -3.21 -2.84
N ASN A 128 -10.65 -4.30 -2.42
CA ASN A 128 -11.57 -4.32 -1.29
C ASN A 128 -10.85 -4.95 -0.07
N ARG A 129 -11.06 -4.35 1.10
CA ARG A 129 -10.72 -4.97 2.39
C ARG A 129 -11.97 -5.63 2.97
#